data_AF-A0A7V6LEI2-F1
#
_entry.id   AF-A0A7V6LEI2-F1
#
_cell.length_a   1.000
_cell.length_b   1.000
_cell.length_c   1.000
_cell.angle_alpha   90.00
_cell.angle_beta   90.00
_cell.angle_gamma   90.00
#
_symmetry.space_group_name_H-M   'P 1'
#
loop_
_entity.id
_entity.type
_entity.pdbx_description
1 polymer ?
#
loop_
_entity_poly.entity_id
_entity_poly.type
_entity_poly.pdbx_seq_one_letter_code
_entity_poly.pdbx_strand_id
1 'polypeptide(L)'
;MDYDVIVIGGGLAGLTAGSLLAKRGLHTAVIDRNYNSGGSCGIFKRGDVTFDIGSAMLYGFGESGFNAHRFIFNCLEEPIDMIRHDLLYRVNFDDVRIPFWLDVEKFAAELAQVFPGEADNIHRFYRDMSTMYRHVMVDTPNYTTPDETDPSA
;
A
#
# COMPACT_ATOMS: atom_id res chain seq x y z
N MET A 1 -7.35 -33.09 13.81
CA MET A 1 -6.34 -32.19 13.21
C MET A 1 -5.96 -31.23 14.30
N ASP A 2 -4.71 -31.24 14.72
CA ASP A 2 -4.20 -30.38 15.79
C ASP A 2 -3.45 -29.22 15.14
N TYR A 3 -3.76 -27.99 15.51
CA TYR A 3 -3.10 -26.77 15.01
C TYR A 3 -2.41 -26.06 16.16
N ASP A 4 -1.21 -25.52 15.93
CA ASP A 4 -0.49 -24.70 16.91
C ASP A 4 -1.15 -23.31 17.03
N VAL A 5 -1.64 -22.77 15.91
CA VAL A 5 -2.26 -21.45 15.85
C VAL A 5 -3.52 -21.47 14.97
N ILE A 6 -4.58 -20.82 15.44
CA ILE A 6 -5.78 -20.55 14.64
C ILE A 6 -5.95 -19.04 14.51
N VAL A 7 -5.96 -18.55 13.27
CA VAL A 7 -6.23 -17.15 12.91
C VAL A 7 -7.66 -17.04 12.43
N ILE A 8 -8.44 -16.16 13.05
CA ILE A 8 -9.85 -15.91 12.67
C ILE A 8 -9.91 -14.63 11.82
N GLY A 9 -10.30 -14.80 10.55
CA GLY A 9 -10.37 -13.78 9.53
C GLY A 9 -9.25 -13.91 8.49
N GLY A 10 -9.62 -14.08 7.23
CA GLY A 10 -8.74 -14.17 6.07
C GLY A 10 -8.55 -12.83 5.37
N GLY A 11 -8.62 -11.71 6.09
CA GLY A 11 -8.21 -10.40 5.58
C GLY A 11 -6.67 -10.27 5.49
N LEU A 12 -6.17 -9.16 4.94
CA LEU A 12 -4.71 -8.94 4.78
C LEU A 12 -3.93 -9.20 6.06
N ALA A 13 -4.36 -8.65 7.22
CA ALA A 13 -3.67 -8.87 8.48
C ALA A 13 -3.63 -10.35 8.92
N GLY A 14 -4.74 -11.07 8.76
CA GLY A 14 -4.83 -12.49 9.13
C GLY A 14 -4.03 -13.38 8.20
N LEU A 15 -4.07 -13.10 6.89
CA LEU A 15 -3.23 -13.78 5.90
C LEU A 15 -1.75 -13.50 6.15
N THR A 16 -1.35 -12.26 6.43
CA THR A 16 0.04 -11.92 6.77
C THR A 16 0.50 -12.67 8.02
N ALA A 17 -0.28 -12.64 9.11
CA ALA A 17 0.08 -13.34 10.34
C ALA A 17 0.16 -14.86 10.10
N GLY A 18 -0.86 -15.44 9.47
CA GLY A 18 -0.92 -16.88 9.19
C GLY A 18 0.24 -17.36 8.33
N SER A 19 0.55 -16.65 7.24
CA SER A 19 1.64 -17.00 6.34
C SER A 19 3.01 -16.87 7.00
N LEU A 20 3.24 -15.81 7.79
CA LEU A 20 4.51 -15.61 8.49
C LEU A 20 4.74 -16.62 9.62
N LEU A 21 3.69 -17.06 10.32
CA LEU A 21 3.76 -18.11 11.34
C LEU A 21 3.99 -19.49 10.71
N ALA A 22 3.27 -19.79 9.62
CA ALA A 22 3.48 -21.00 8.85
C ALA A 22 4.91 -21.08 8.30
N LYS A 23 5.46 -19.96 7.81
CA LYS A 23 6.86 -19.88 7.36
C LYS A 23 7.88 -20.16 8.48
N ARG A 24 7.52 -19.86 9.74
CA ARG A 24 8.32 -20.18 10.93
C ARG A 24 8.12 -21.62 11.44
N GLY A 25 7.38 -22.45 10.71
CA GLY A 25 7.21 -23.88 11.00
C GLY A 25 6.00 -24.22 11.89
N LEU A 26 5.14 -23.26 12.22
CA LEU A 26 3.93 -23.51 13.02
C LEU A 26 2.80 -24.03 12.14
N HIS A 27 2.11 -25.09 12.60
CA HIS A 27 0.94 -25.62 11.93
C HIS A 27 -0.26 -24.68 12.16
N THR A 28 -0.50 -23.81 11.19
CA THR A 28 -1.45 -22.68 11.31
C THR A 28 -2.70 -22.89 10.46
N ALA A 29 -3.88 -22.62 11.04
CA ALA A 29 -5.14 -22.55 10.31
C ALA A 29 -5.64 -21.11 10.21
N VAL A 30 -6.02 -20.67 9.01
CA VAL A 30 -6.74 -19.40 8.80
C VAL A 30 -8.20 -19.72 8.48
N ILE A 31 -9.13 -19.18 9.26
CA ILE A 31 -10.56 -19.44 9.11
C ILE A 31 -11.25 -18.13 8.74
N ASP A 32 -11.91 -18.09 7.59
CA ASP A 32 -12.78 -16.97 7.19
C ASP A 32 -14.25 -17.43 7.16
N ARG A 33 -15.16 -16.49 7.41
CA ARG A 33 -16.60 -16.71 7.27
C ARG A 33 -17.02 -16.68 5.81
N ASN A 34 -16.31 -15.89 5.00
CA ASN A 34 -16.58 -15.72 3.59
C ASN A 34 -15.98 -16.88 2.80
N TYR A 35 -16.58 -17.14 1.63
CA TYR A 35 -16.09 -18.17 0.72
C TYR A 35 -14.67 -17.86 0.18
N ASN A 36 -14.41 -16.59 -0.12
CA ASN A 36 -13.10 -16.11 -0.53
C ASN A 36 -12.43 -15.34 0.61
N SER A 37 -11.12 -15.49 0.74
CA SER A 37 -10.29 -14.61 1.57
C SER A 37 -10.12 -13.22 0.93
N GLY A 38 -9.54 -12.29 1.70
CA GLY A 38 -9.26 -10.92 1.28
C GLY A 38 -9.87 -9.88 2.21
N GLY A 39 -10.93 -10.22 2.97
CA GLY A 39 -11.61 -9.27 3.85
C GLY A 39 -12.08 -8.04 3.08
N SER A 40 -11.70 -6.83 3.54
CA SER A 40 -11.98 -5.57 2.82
C SER A 40 -11.29 -5.45 1.46
N CYS A 41 -10.26 -6.25 1.21
CA CYS A 41 -9.52 -6.33 -0.05
C CYS A 41 -9.98 -7.52 -0.90
N GLY A 42 -11.21 -8.00 -0.70
CA GLY A 42 -11.78 -9.11 -1.46
C GLY A 42 -12.11 -8.75 -2.92
N ILE A 43 -12.37 -9.78 -3.70
CA ILE A 43 -12.79 -9.70 -5.10
C ILE A 43 -14.11 -10.45 -5.32
N PHE A 44 -14.84 -10.06 -6.36
CA PHE A 44 -15.90 -10.89 -6.93
C PHE A 44 -15.79 -10.93 -8.46
N LYS A 45 -16.32 -12.00 -9.06
CA LYS A 45 -16.32 -12.18 -10.51
C LYS A 45 -17.75 -12.10 -11.05
N ARG A 46 -17.95 -11.37 -12.15
CA ARG A 46 -19.22 -11.33 -12.90
C ARG A 46 -18.94 -11.57 -14.38
N GLY A 47 -19.36 -12.72 -14.88
CA GLY A 47 -18.96 -13.19 -16.22
C GLY A 47 -17.44 -13.36 -16.26
N ASP A 48 -16.78 -12.72 -17.22
CA ASP A 48 -15.33 -12.76 -17.40
C ASP A 48 -14.58 -11.63 -16.68
N VAL A 49 -15.29 -10.76 -15.95
CA VAL A 49 -14.71 -9.58 -15.30
C VAL A 49 -14.55 -9.81 -13.80
N THR A 50 -13.36 -9.51 -13.29
CA THR A 50 -13.05 -9.49 -11.85
C THR A 50 -13.12 -8.05 -11.34
N PHE A 51 -13.76 -7.86 -10.19
CA PHE A 51 -13.94 -6.58 -9.53
C PHE A 51 -13.34 -6.62 -8.12
N ASP A 52 -12.52 -5.64 -7.80
CA ASP A 52 -12.06 -5.37 -6.43
C ASP A 52 -13.17 -4.69 -5.63
N ILE A 53 -13.34 -5.10 -4.37
CA ILE A 53 -14.41 -4.58 -3.50
C ILE A 53 -13.95 -3.37 -2.70
N GLY A 54 -12.69 -3.33 -2.24
CA GLY A 54 -12.20 -2.24 -1.38
C GLY A 54 -10.78 -1.76 -1.64
N SER A 55 -9.99 -2.46 -2.46
CA SER A 55 -8.66 -2.01 -2.84
C SER A 55 -8.76 -1.02 -4.01
N ALA A 56 -8.68 0.27 -3.73
CA ALA A 56 -8.72 1.32 -4.77
C ALA A 56 -7.33 1.85 -5.15
N MET A 57 -6.37 1.86 -4.21
CA MET A 57 -5.00 2.31 -4.42
C MET A 57 -4.04 1.41 -3.65
N LEU A 58 -2.99 0.93 -4.31
CA LEU A 58 -1.98 0.05 -3.75
C LEU A 58 -0.65 0.80 -3.59
N TYR A 59 -0.07 0.72 -2.39
CA TYR A 59 1.19 1.37 -2.03
C TYR A 59 2.13 0.37 -1.35
N GLY A 60 3.42 0.71 -1.24
CA GLY A 60 4.39 -0.10 -0.49
C GLY A 60 4.96 -1.30 -1.26
N PHE A 61 5.01 -1.20 -2.58
CA PHE A 61 5.64 -2.16 -3.49
C PHE A 61 6.89 -1.58 -4.19
N GLY A 62 7.35 -0.40 -3.77
CA GLY A 62 8.54 0.23 -4.32
C GLY A 62 9.84 -0.46 -3.89
N GLU A 63 10.93 -0.09 -4.55
CA GLU A 63 12.27 -0.64 -4.28
C GLU A 63 13.05 0.14 -3.21
N SER A 64 12.56 1.32 -2.81
CA SER A 64 13.21 2.21 -1.84
C SER A 64 12.20 2.82 -0.87
N GLY A 65 12.66 3.11 0.34
CA GLY A 65 11.82 3.60 1.44
C GLY A 65 11.01 2.50 2.13
N PHE A 66 10.07 2.89 2.98
CA PHE A 66 9.23 1.96 3.73
C PHE A 66 8.17 1.33 2.82
N ASN A 67 8.34 0.04 2.51
CA ASN A 67 7.50 -0.72 1.60
C ASN A 67 6.93 -1.97 2.28
N ALA A 68 5.95 -1.76 3.16
CA ALA A 68 5.40 -2.82 4.02
C ALA A 68 5.00 -4.08 3.24
N HIS A 69 4.31 -3.94 2.11
CA HIS A 69 3.93 -5.10 1.30
C HIS A 69 5.16 -5.81 0.73
N ARG A 70 6.12 -5.08 0.13
CA ARG A 70 7.36 -5.67 -0.38
C ARG A 70 8.12 -6.43 0.71
N PHE A 71 8.18 -5.89 1.93
CA PHE A 71 8.81 -6.58 3.06
C PHE A 71 8.14 -7.90 3.37
N ILE A 72 6.80 -7.93 3.46
CA ILE A 72 6.07 -9.19 3.68
C ILE A 72 6.34 -10.21 2.57
N PHE A 73 6.25 -9.81 1.30
CA PHE A 73 6.50 -10.73 0.17
C PHE A 73 7.94 -11.24 0.15
N ASN A 74 8.93 -10.39 0.45
CA ASN A 74 10.32 -10.80 0.61
C ASN A 74 10.48 -11.79 1.78
N CYS A 75 9.90 -11.49 2.94
CA CYS A 75 9.91 -12.39 4.09
C CYS A 75 9.29 -13.72 3.74
N LEU A 76 8.21 -13.75 2.94
CA LEU A 76 7.56 -14.96 2.48
C LEU A 76 8.31 -15.67 1.35
N GLU A 77 9.30 -15.02 0.72
CA GLU A 77 10.01 -15.49 -0.49
C GLU A 77 9.06 -15.73 -1.67
N GLU A 78 7.96 -14.97 -1.71
CA GLU A 78 6.94 -15.07 -2.76
C GLU A 78 7.12 -13.93 -3.78
N PRO A 79 7.23 -14.22 -5.08
CA PRO A 79 7.31 -13.18 -6.10
C PRO A 79 5.96 -12.46 -6.21
N ILE A 80 6.00 -11.17 -6.55
CA ILE A 80 4.81 -10.39 -6.89
C ILE A 80 5.06 -9.54 -8.14
N ASP A 81 4.15 -9.67 -9.11
CA ASP A 81 4.15 -8.85 -10.31
C ASP A 81 3.37 -7.56 -10.04
N MET A 82 4.06 -6.43 -10.16
CA MET A 82 3.45 -5.11 -9.97
C MET A 82 3.46 -4.28 -11.24
N ILE A 83 2.26 -3.91 -11.69
CA ILE A 83 2.05 -2.97 -12.77
C ILE A 83 1.99 -1.57 -12.17
N ARG A 84 3.07 -0.81 -12.35
CA ARG A 84 3.13 0.57 -11.88
C ARG A 84 2.27 1.46 -12.77
N HIS A 85 1.38 2.23 -12.16
CA HIS A 85 0.67 3.30 -12.83
C HIS A 85 1.53 4.57 -12.92
N ASP A 86 1.50 5.25 -14.06
CA ASP A 86 2.17 6.54 -14.26
C ASP A 86 1.50 7.68 -13.48
N LEU A 87 0.17 7.58 -13.30
CA LEU A 87 -0.67 8.53 -12.59
C LEU A 87 -1.38 7.83 -11.44
N LEU A 88 -1.46 8.48 -10.28
CA LEU A 88 -2.16 7.92 -9.13
C LEU A 88 -3.69 8.04 -9.32
N TYR A 89 -4.14 9.22 -9.72
CA TYR A 89 -5.53 9.51 -10.10
C TYR A 89 -5.59 10.77 -10.97
N ARG A 90 -6.79 11.12 -11.41
CA ARG A 90 -7.08 12.42 -12.03
C ARG A 90 -8.20 13.10 -11.27
N VAL A 91 -8.04 14.38 -11.00
CA VAL A 91 -9.12 15.21 -10.45
C VAL A 91 -9.89 15.78 -11.63
N ASN A 92 -11.21 15.56 -11.65
CA ASN A 92 -12.10 16.28 -12.56
C ASN A 92 -12.63 17.49 -11.80
N PHE A 93 -12.27 18.69 -12.25
CA PHE A 93 -12.68 19.96 -11.64
C PHE A 93 -13.17 20.90 -12.75
N ASP A 94 -14.46 21.24 -12.71
CA ASP A 94 -15.18 21.88 -13.83
C ASP A 94 -14.92 21.11 -15.15
N ASP A 95 -14.49 21.82 -16.20
CA ASP A 95 -14.14 21.24 -17.50
C ASP A 95 -12.65 20.84 -17.61
N VAL A 96 -11.90 20.90 -16.50
CA VAL A 96 -10.47 20.59 -16.46
C VAL A 96 -10.21 19.23 -15.81
N ARG A 97 -9.27 18.49 -16.39
CA ARG A 97 -8.75 17.24 -15.83
C ARG A 97 -7.32 17.46 -15.35
N ILE A 98 -7.12 17.36 -14.04
CA ILE A 98 -5.83 17.62 -13.41
C ILE A 98 -5.17 16.27 -13.12
N PRO A 99 -4.11 15.89 -13.84
CA PRO A 99 -3.40 14.65 -13.59
C PRO A 99 -2.58 14.72 -12.30
N PHE A 100 -2.74 13.71 -11.42
CA PHE A 100 -1.89 13.57 -10.24
C PHE A 100 -0.60 12.83 -10.61
N TRP A 101 0.46 13.60 -10.86
CA TRP A 101 1.80 13.07 -11.11
C TRP A 101 2.48 12.67 -9.80
N LEU A 102 3.30 11.61 -9.87
CA LEU A 102 4.19 11.26 -8.76
C LEU A 102 5.24 12.37 -8.49
N ASP A 103 5.66 13.06 -9.55
CA ASP A 103 6.49 14.25 -9.46
C ASP A 103 5.64 15.42 -8.94
N VAL A 104 5.87 15.77 -7.68
CA VAL A 104 5.12 16.79 -6.96
C VAL A 104 5.25 18.17 -7.60
N GLU A 105 6.40 18.51 -8.21
CA GLU A 105 6.57 19.80 -8.88
C GLU A 105 5.76 19.85 -10.18
N LYS A 106 5.69 18.73 -10.93
CA LYS A 106 4.78 18.63 -12.07
C LYS A 106 3.33 18.77 -11.63
N PHE A 107 2.93 18.09 -10.56
CA PHE A 107 1.56 18.22 -10.05
C PHE A 107 1.22 19.63 -9.58
N ALA A 108 2.15 20.31 -8.89
CA ALA A 108 2.00 21.70 -8.51
C ALA A 108 1.83 22.62 -9.73
N ALA A 109 2.57 22.36 -10.82
CA ALA A 109 2.41 23.10 -12.07
C ALA A 109 1.04 22.87 -12.74
N GLU A 110 0.50 21.65 -12.73
CA GLU A 110 -0.86 21.34 -13.21
C GLU A 110 -1.91 22.13 -12.42
N LEU A 111 -1.76 22.19 -11.09
CA LEU A 111 -2.65 22.98 -10.22
C LEU A 111 -2.52 24.49 -10.44
N ALA A 112 -1.29 24.99 -10.64
CA ALA A 112 -1.04 26.40 -10.89
C ALA A 112 -1.68 26.90 -12.19
N GLN A 113 -1.86 26.03 -13.19
CA GLN A 113 -2.61 26.38 -14.41
C GLN A 113 -4.10 26.60 -14.11
N VAL A 114 -4.67 25.84 -13.18
CA VAL A 114 -6.08 25.96 -12.77
C VAL A 114 -6.30 27.13 -11.82
N PHE A 115 -5.34 27.39 -10.93
CA PHE A 115 -5.41 28.45 -9.91
C PHE A 115 -4.24 29.43 -10.06
N PRO A 116 -4.19 30.24 -11.14
CA PRO A 116 -3.04 31.10 -11.44
C PRO A 116 -2.74 32.14 -10.36
N GLY A 117 -3.78 32.63 -9.66
CA GLY A 117 -3.61 33.55 -8.53
C GLY A 117 -2.92 32.94 -7.30
N GLU A 118 -2.87 31.62 -7.23
CA GLU A 118 -2.30 30.85 -6.11
C GLU A 118 -1.04 30.07 -6.49
N ALA A 119 -0.51 30.27 -7.70
CA ALA A 119 0.61 29.48 -8.24
C ALA A 119 1.81 29.40 -7.27
N ASP A 120 2.28 30.56 -6.77
CA ASP A 120 3.39 30.62 -5.83
C ASP A 120 3.07 29.96 -4.48
N ASN A 121 1.82 30.08 -4.03
CA ASN A 121 1.35 29.48 -2.79
C ASN A 121 1.26 27.95 -2.89
N ILE A 122 0.83 27.43 -4.05
CA ILE A 122 0.77 25.99 -4.34
C ILE A 122 2.16 25.37 -4.33
N HIS A 123 3.12 25.95 -5.06
CA HIS A 123 4.52 25.46 -5.04
C HIS A 123 5.13 25.53 -3.63
N ARG A 124 4.86 26.61 -2.87
CA ARG A 124 5.32 26.71 -1.48
C ARG A 124 4.74 25.59 -0.62
N PHE A 125 3.43 25.36 -0.68
CA PHE A 125 2.75 24.32 0.10
C PHE A 125 3.37 22.94 -0.13
N TYR A 126 3.57 22.55 -1.39
CA TYR A 126 4.13 21.23 -1.71
C TYR A 126 5.61 21.09 -1.32
N ARG A 127 6.38 22.18 -1.40
CA ARG A 127 7.76 22.21 -0.91
C ARG A 127 7.84 22.05 0.61
N ASP A 128 6.96 22.73 1.34
CA ASP A 128 6.88 22.63 2.79
C ASP A 128 6.46 21.21 3.21
N MET A 129 5.45 20.65 2.55
CA MET A 129 5.00 19.27 2.79
C MET A 129 6.11 18.25 2.50
N SER A 130 6.85 18.41 1.41
CA SER A 130 7.98 17.55 1.06
C SER A 130 9.12 17.65 2.09
N THR A 131 9.33 18.84 2.65
CA THR A 131 10.34 19.07 3.71
C THR A 131 9.92 18.39 5.02
N MET A 132 8.66 18.54 5.43
CA MET A 132 8.12 17.80 6.58
C MET A 132 8.21 16.29 6.38
N TYR A 133 7.82 15.78 5.20
CA TYR A 133 7.91 14.37 4.89
C TYR A 133 9.35 13.84 5.02
N ARG A 134 10.35 14.55 4.48
CA ARG A 134 11.76 14.16 4.62
C ARG A 134 12.19 14.08 6.09
N HIS A 135 11.96 15.14 6.85
CA HIS A 135 12.40 15.20 8.25
C HIS A 135 11.71 14.15 9.13
N VAL A 136 10.43 13.85 8.88
CA VAL A 136 9.64 12.94 9.73
C VAL A 136 9.76 11.48 9.30
N MET A 137 9.72 11.20 8.00
CA MET A 137 9.57 9.83 7.49
C MET A 137 10.85 9.25 6.88
N VAL A 138 11.79 10.10 6.44
CA VAL A 138 12.99 9.65 5.69
C VAL A 138 14.25 9.75 6.54
N ASP A 139 14.49 10.88 7.21
CA ASP A 139 15.75 11.13 7.92
C ASP A 139 15.85 10.35 9.23
N THR A 140 14.72 10.03 9.86
CA THR A 140 14.65 9.21 11.07
C THR A 140 13.69 8.03 10.85
N PRO A 141 14.10 7.02 10.07
CA PRO A 141 13.25 5.89 9.76
C PRO A 141 12.99 5.08 11.03
N ASN A 142 11.77 5.14 11.55
CA ASN A 142 11.33 4.29 12.66
C ASN A 142 10.37 3.22 12.13
N TYR A 143 10.93 2.18 11.55
CA TYR A 143 10.17 1.00 11.13
C TYR A 143 10.97 -0.24 11.48
N THR A 144 10.35 -1.13 12.25
CA THR A 144 10.87 -2.47 12.53
C THR A 144 10.24 -3.41 11.51
N THR A 145 11.05 -4.08 10.70
CA THR A 145 10.52 -5.09 9.77
C THR A 145 10.22 -6.39 10.54
N PRO A 146 9.24 -7.21 10.11
CA PRO A 146 8.85 -8.42 10.84
C PRO A 146 9.96 -9.49 11.01
N ASP A 147 11.06 -9.35 10.28
CA ASP A 147 12.25 -10.20 10.30
C ASP A 147 13.38 -9.65 11.18
N GLU A 148 13.34 -8.38 11.61
CA GLU A 148 14.33 -7.77 12.52
C GLU A 148 14.11 -8.15 13.99
N THR A 149 13.02 -8.86 14.32
CA THR A 149 12.80 -9.37 15.68
C THR A 149 13.59 -10.66 15.86
N ASP A 150 14.60 -10.65 16.73
CA ASP A 150 15.39 -11.83 17.09
C ASP A 150 14.42 -12.97 17.49
N PRO A 151 14.46 -14.13 16.81
CA PRO A 151 13.60 -15.27 17.14
C PRO A 151 13.77 -15.78 18.59
N SER A 152 14.85 -15.37 19.26
CA SER A 152 15.20 -15.74 20.63
C SER A 152 14.96 -14.65 21.68
N ALA A 153 14.44 -13.48 21.29
CA ALA A 153 14.07 -12.38 22.20
C ALA A 153 12.67 -12.54 22.79
#